data_AF-A0A8H5RA31-F1
#
_entry.id   AF-A0A8H5RA31-F1
#
_cell.length_a   1.000
_cell.length_b   1.000
_cell.length_c   1.000
_cell.angle_alpha   90.00
_cell.angle_beta   90.00
_cell.angle_gamma   90.00
#
_symmetry.space_group_name_H-M   'P 1'
#
loop_
_entity.id
_entity.type
_entity.pdbx_description
1 polymer ?
#
loop_
_entity_poly.entity_id
_entity_poly.type
_entity_poly.pdbx_seq_one_letter_code
_entity_poly.pdbx_strand_id
1 'polypeptide(L)'
;MSMLELLLCIVRIIPYDDPGQDRVVSVLETLPLRAETTVDLWGLTNGLTDPIQDSGNDTVNIEDASAWVSLNAFAGRITNKGLVDCSLYAIIEIPKALEKEIPPSGPARDFKLRTANNWILNSGVKLFKDARKGDTLDEGQLAATAPGPLWWFWLRRFQELGSDDSNDSVGYEATQVARCMEKIMEENSRPKARQLGTTEEDGRTE
;
A
#
# COMPACT_ATOMS: atom_id res chain seq x y z
N MET A 1 6.85 -10.99 24.73
CA MET A 1 6.19 -10.01 23.88
C MET A 1 7.20 -8.96 23.49
N SER A 2 7.60 -8.88 22.23
CA SER A 2 8.51 -7.83 21.74
C SER A 2 7.81 -6.47 21.68
N MET A 3 8.59 -5.38 21.64
CA MET A 3 8.03 -4.03 21.50
C MET A 3 7.22 -3.89 20.21
N LEU A 4 7.69 -4.51 19.12
CA LEU A 4 6.97 -4.49 17.85
C LEU A 4 5.68 -5.29 17.92
N GLU A 5 5.64 -6.45 18.59
CA GLU A 5 4.39 -7.19 18.84
C GLU A 5 3.36 -6.34 19.58
N LEU A 6 3.78 -5.58 20.60
CA LEU A 6 2.89 -4.68 21.32
C LEU A 6 2.34 -3.58 20.41
N LEU A 7 3.20 -2.98 19.58
CA LEU A 7 2.77 -1.96 18.61
C LEU A 7 1.78 -2.55 17.59
N LEU A 8 2.01 -3.79 17.12
CA LEU A 8 1.09 -4.50 16.24
C LEU A 8 -0.28 -4.77 16.92
N CYS A 9 -0.31 -5.09 18.21
CA CYS A 9 -1.56 -5.20 18.96
C CYS A 9 -2.29 -3.85 19.06
N ILE A 10 -1.55 -2.76 19.27
CA ILE A 10 -2.11 -1.41 19.40
C ILE A 10 -2.70 -0.93 18.06
N VAL A 11 -2.01 -1.12 16.93
CA VAL A 11 -2.52 -0.62 15.63
C VAL A 11 -3.75 -1.37 15.15
N ARG A 12 -4.03 -2.57 15.67
CA ARG A 12 -5.25 -3.33 15.34
C ARG A 12 -6.51 -2.74 15.96
N ILE A 13 -6.38 -2.02 17.08
CA ILE A 13 -7.51 -1.38 17.77
C ILE A 13 -7.71 0.08 17.36
N ILE A 14 -6.73 0.67 16.67
CA ILE A 14 -6.80 2.04 16.16
C ILE A 14 -7.38 1.99 14.74
N PRO A 15 -8.48 2.70 14.44
CA PRO A 15 -9.02 2.77 13.08
C PRO A 15 -7.96 3.17 12.05
N TYR A 16 -8.07 2.65 10.83
CA TYR A 16 -7.06 2.82 9.79
C TYR A 16 -6.81 4.28 9.39
N ASP A 17 -7.80 5.14 9.56
CA ASP A 17 -7.82 6.58 9.25
C ASP A 17 -7.58 7.47 10.48
N ASP A 18 -7.44 6.88 11.67
CA ASP A 18 -7.21 7.63 12.90
C ASP A 18 -5.75 8.14 12.99
N PRO A 19 -5.50 9.39 13.40
CA PRO A 19 -4.16 9.95 13.55
C PRO A 19 -3.26 9.18 14.54
N GLY A 20 -3.84 8.34 15.40
CA GLY A 20 -3.13 7.42 16.27
C GLY A 20 -2.23 6.45 15.51
N GLN A 21 -2.61 6.06 14.28
CA GLN A 21 -1.76 5.25 13.39
C GLN A 21 -0.42 5.96 13.14
N ASP A 22 -0.46 7.24 12.77
CA ASP A 22 0.73 8.02 12.47
C ASP A 22 1.59 8.26 13.72
N ARG A 23 0.97 8.40 14.90
CA ARG A 23 1.70 8.50 16.17
C ARG A 23 2.50 7.23 16.47
N VAL A 24 1.92 6.05 16.20
CA VAL A 24 2.63 4.78 16.36
C VAL A 24 3.80 4.67 15.39
N VAL A 25 3.61 5.11 14.13
CA VAL A 25 4.71 5.21 13.15
C VAL A 25 5.81 6.15 13.65
N SER A 26 5.47 7.32 14.19
CA SER A 26 6.46 8.26 14.74
C SER A 26 7.22 7.67 15.92
N VAL A 27 6.58 6.87 16.78
CA VAL A 27 7.31 6.14 17.84
C VAL A 27 8.33 5.21 17.20
N LEU A 28 7.95 4.42 16.19
CA LEU A 28 8.90 3.56 15.46
C LEU A 28 10.06 4.34 14.83
N GLU A 29 9.81 5.51 14.25
CA GLU A 29 10.86 6.39 13.67
C GLU A 29 11.88 6.85 14.73
N THR A 30 11.44 7.05 15.97
CA THR A 30 12.32 7.50 17.07
C THR A 30 13.08 6.38 17.77
N LEU A 31 12.64 5.14 17.61
CA LEU A 31 13.35 4.01 18.20
C LEU A 31 14.66 3.82 17.43
N PRO A 32 15.79 3.61 18.13
CA PRO A 32 17.05 3.22 17.50
C PRO A 32 16.94 1.75 17.04
N LEU A 33 16.03 1.48 16.11
CA LEU A 33 15.89 0.22 15.40
C LEU A 33 16.97 0.16 14.31
N ARG A 34 18.24 0.26 14.73
CA ARG A 34 19.41 -0.21 13.97
C ARG A 34 19.70 -1.68 14.30
N ALA A 35 18.66 -2.48 14.48
CA ALA A 35 18.80 -3.93 14.53
C ALA A 35 18.43 -4.46 13.14
N GLU A 36 19.38 -5.17 12.53
CA GLU A 36 19.30 -5.91 11.26
C GLU A 36 18.28 -7.06 11.34
N THR A 37 17.09 -6.81 11.85
CA THR A 37 16.02 -7.80 11.94
C THR A 37 15.02 -7.51 10.84
N THR A 38 15.08 -8.32 9.79
CA THR A 38 13.94 -8.66 8.95
C THR A 38 12.83 -9.14 9.89
N VAL A 39 11.97 -8.22 10.33
CA VAL A 39 10.82 -8.59 11.14
C VAL A 39 9.78 -9.15 10.20
N ASP A 40 9.50 -10.44 10.37
CA ASP A 40 8.30 -11.05 9.85
C ASP A 40 7.08 -10.48 10.61
N LEU A 41 6.53 -9.36 10.11
CA LEU A 41 5.34 -8.71 10.68
C LEU A 41 4.16 -9.68 10.83
N TRP A 42 4.14 -10.74 10.00
CA TRP A 42 3.05 -11.70 9.91
C TRP A 42 3.40 -13.07 10.52
N GLY A 43 4.69 -13.39 10.70
CA GLY A 43 5.15 -14.50 11.54
C GLY A 43 4.92 -14.27 13.03
N LEU A 44 4.75 -13.01 13.44
CA LEU A 44 4.20 -12.65 14.75
C LEU A 44 2.69 -12.90 14.84
N THR A 45 2.02 -13.08 13.70
CA THR A 45 0.63 -13.49 13.60
C THR A 45 0.56 -14.94 13.13
N ASN A 46 0.97 -15.88 13.98
CA ASN A 46 0.81 -17.34 13.78
C ASN A 46 -0.70 -17.73 13.66
N GLY A 47 -1.39 -17.26 12.62
CA GLY A 47 -2.82 -17.51 12.42
C GLY A 47 -3.65 -16.37 11.81
N LEU A 48 -3.08 -15.24 11.36
CA LEU A 48 -3.87 -14.28 10.56
C LEU A 48 -3.87 -14.68 9.09
N THR A 49 -4.72 -15.65 8.78
CA THR A 49 -5.34 -15.71 7.46
C THR A 49 -6.16 -14.44 7.26
N ASP A 50 -6.17 -13.94 6.02
CA ASP A 50 -7.12 -12.91 5.60
C ASP A 50 -8.52 -13.35 6.07
N PRO A 51 -9.17 -12.61 6.99
CA PRO A 51 -10.43 -13.04 7.61
C PRO A 51 -11.57 -13.13 6.59
N ILE A 52 -11.33 -12.64 5.37
CA ILE A 52 -12.25 -12.64 4.24
C ILE A 52 -11.96 -13.80 3.27
N GLN A 53 -10.81 -14.51 3.39
CA GLN A 53 -10.50 -15.72 2.61
C GLN A 53 -11.09 -17.00 3.21
N ASP A 54 -11.27 -17.06 4.54
CA ASP A 54 -11.70 -18.28 5.25
C ASP A 54 -13.21 -18.36 5.50
N SER A 55 -13.96 -17.33 5.09
CA SER A 55 -15.40 -17.28 5.28
C SER A 55 -16.14 -18.04 4.18
N GLY A 56 -15.91 -19.35 4.04
CA GLY A 56 -16.84 -20.26 3.30
C GLY A 56 -18.29 -20.25 3.86
N ASN A 57 -18.59 -19.31 4.75
CA ASN A 57 -19.80 -19.00 5.45
C ASN A 57 -20.06 -17.49 5.20
N ASP A 58 -21.26 -17.10 4.81
CA ASP A 58 -21.65 -15.74 4.36
C ASP A 58 -21.47 -14.58 5.36
N THR A 59 -20.78 -14.79 6.49
CA THR A 59 -20.64 -13.80 7.57
C THR A 59 -19.18 -13.42 7.80
N VAL A 60 -18.80 -12.22 7.34
CA VAL A 60 -17.53 -11.57 7.70
C VAL A 60 -17.57 -11.13 9.16
N ASN A 61 -16.58 -11.52 9.97
CA ASN A 61 -16.39 -10.92 11.28
C ASN A 61 -15.87 -9.48 11.11
N ILE A 62 -16.72 -8.50 11.45
CA ILE A 62 -16.45 -7.07 11.28
C ILE A 62 -15.25 -6.62 12.09
N GLU A 63 -15.06 -7.15 13.30
CA GLU A 63 -13.95 -6.76 14.18
C GLU A 63 -12.61 -7.24 13.60
N ASP A 64 -12.55 -8.50 13.17
CA ASP A 64 -11.35 -9.06 12.55
C ASP A 64 -11.02 -8.37 11.23
N ALA A 65 -12.03 -8.08 10.40
CA ALA A 65 -11.84 -7.39 9.13
C ALA A 65 -11.44 -5.92 9.32
N SER A 66 -11.95 -5.24 10.35
CA SER A 66 -11.53 -3.88 10.70
C SER A 66 -10.07 -3.86 11.21
N ALA A 67 -9.70 -4.83 12.05
CA ALA A 67 -8.32 -5.00 12.50
C ALA A 67 -7.38 -5.30 11.33
N TRP A 68 -7.83 -6.07 10.33
CA TRP A 68 -7.09 -6.37 9.11
C TRP A 68 -6.77 -5.11 8.29
N VAL A 69 -7.78 -4.27 8.04
CA VAL A 69 -7.59 -3.00 7.31
C VAL A 69 -6.61 -2.10 8.07
N SER A 70 -6.76 -2.00 9.39
CA SER A 70 -5.90 -1.17 10.24
C SER A 70 -4.44 -1.63 10.21
N LEU A 71 -4.21 -2.95 10.25
CA LEU A 71 -2.87 -3.54 10.12
C LEU A 71 -2.24 -3.26 8.74
N ASN A 72 -3.00 -3.40 7.66
CA ASN A 72 -2.51 -3.11 6.31
C ASN A 72 -2.22 -1.62 6.09
N ALA A 73 -3.06 -0.74 6.64
CA ALA A 73 -2.82 0.69 6.61
C ALA A 73 -1.52 1.05 7.36
N PHE A 74 -1.30 0.46 8.53
CA PHE A 74 -0.05 0.60 9.27
C PHE A 74 1.16 0.09 8.48
N ALA A 75 1.07 -1.12 7.91
CA ALA A 75 2.12 -1.73 7.10
C ALA A 75 2.49 -0.85 5.90
N GLY A 76 1.50 -0.27 5.22
CA GLY A 76 1.72 0.70 4.15
C GLY A 76 2.51 1.93 4.62
N ARG A 77 2.14 2.52 5.76
CA ARG A 77 2.84 3.70 6.31
C ARG A 77 4.30 3.40 6.63
N ILE A 78 4.59 2.32 7.37
CA ILE A 78 5.97 1.97 7.74
C ILE A 78 6.82 1.57 6.53
N THR A 79 6.19 0.96 5.51
CA THR A 79 6.83 0.64 4.23
C THR A 79 7.24 1.90 3.52
N ASN A 80 6.34 2.87 3.38
CA ASN A 80 6.61 4.15 2.72
C ASN A 80 7.73 4.95 3.41
N LYS A 81 7.79 4.87 4.74
CA LYS A 81 8.87 5.48 5.55
C LYS A 81 10.20 4.72 5.47
N GLY A 82 10.23 3.54 4.86
CA GLY A 82 11.43 2.70 4.77
C GLY A 82 11.87 2.13 6.12
N LEU A 83 10.95 2.06 7.09
CA LEU A 83 11.24 1.50 8.42
C LEU A 83 11.27 -0.03 8.37
N VAL A 84 10.28 -0.62 7.71
CA VAL A 84 10.20 -2.06 7.44
C VAL A 84 9.57 -2.25 6.07
N ASP A 85 10.22 -3.01 5.19
CA ASP A 85 9.67 -3.27 3.86
C ASP A 85 8.58 -4.35 3.93
N CYS A 86 7.33 -3.92 3.79
CA CYS A 86 6.16 -4.80 3.79
C CYS A 86 5.55 -4.91 2.37
N SER A 87 6.31 -4.56 1.31
CA SER A 87 5.79 -4.50 -0.07
C SER A 87 5.25 -5.83 -0.59
N LEU A 88 5.79 -6.96 -0.11
CA LEU A 88 5.28 -8.30 -0.41
C LEU A 88 3.78 -8.43 -0.09
N TYR A 89 3.32 -7.82 1.01
CA TYR A 89 1.91 -7.90 1.41
C TYR A 89 1.02 -7.05 0.50
N ALA A 90 1.51 -5.91 0.00
CA ALA A 90 0.81 -5.15 -1.03
C ALA A 90 0.58 -5.99 -2.29
N ILE A 91 1.61 -6.74 -2.73
CA ILE A 91 1.56 -7.63 -3.90
C ILE A 91 0.53 -8.75 -3.70
N ILE A 92 0.30 -9.20 -2.46
CA ILE A 92 -0.69 -10.24 -2.15
C ILE A 92 -2.11 -9.64 -2.03
N GLU A 93 -2.26 -8.52 -1.33
CA GLU A 93 -3.58 -8.01 -0.92
C GLU A 93 -4.27 -7.18 -2.00
N ILE A 94 -3.53 -6.40 -2.80
CA ILE A 94 -4.13 -5.59 -3.87
C ILE A 94 -4.83 -6.49 -4.92
N PRO A 95 -4.22 -7.57 -5.44
CA PRO A 95 -4.89 -8.47 -6.38
C PRO A 95 -6.16 -9.14 -5.82
N LYS A 96 -6.21 -9.43 -4.51
CA LYS A 96 -7.41 -10.02 -3.90
C LYS A 96 -8.64 -9.11 -4.00
N ALA A 97 -8.43 -7.81 -4.02
CA ALA A 97 -9.50 -6.82 -4.17
C ALA A 97 -9.77 -6.45 -5.63
N LEU A 98 -8.73 -6.43 -6.49
CA LEU A 98 -8.84 -5.85 -7.83
C LEU A 98 -8.85 -6.88 -8.97
N GLU A 99 -8.13 -7.99 -8.84
CA GLU A 99 -7.98 -9.00 -9.91
C GLU A 99 -8.98 -10.15 -9.79
N LYS A 100 -9.45 -10.44 -8.57
CA LYS A 100 -10.48 -11.44 -8.32
C LYS A 100 -11.88 -10.82 -8.35
N GLU A 101 -12.88 -11.62 -8.69
CA GLU A 101 -14.27 -11.24 -8.46
C GLU A 101 -14.50 -11.06 -6.95
N ILE A 102 -14.89 -9.86 -6.56
CA ILE A 102 -15.35 -9.54 -5.20
C ILE A 102 -16.88 -9.37 -5.23
N PRO A 103 -17.58 -9.58 -4.10
CA PRO A 103 -19.01 -9.33 -4.03
C PRO A 103 -19.37 -7.91 -4.51
N PRO A 104 -20.54 -7.70 -5.15
CA PRO A 104 -20.92 -6.39 -5.66
C PRO A 104 -21.22 -5.37 -4.56
N SER A 105 -21.52 -5.84 -3.34
CA SER A 105 -21.78 -5.00 -2.17
C SER A 105 -21.53 -5.77 -0.86
N GLY A 106 -21.53 -5.05 0.26
CA GLY A 106 -21.47 -5.62 1.60
C GLY A 106 -20.07 -5.65 2.22
N PRO A 107 -19.95 -6.08 3.49
CA PRO A 107 -18.73 -5.93 4.27
C PRO A 107 -17.50 -6.58 3.63
N ALA A 108 -17.66 -7.75 2.99
CA ALA A 108 -16.56 -8.44 2.32
C ALA A 108 -15.94 -7.61 1.18
N ARG A 109 -16.78 -6.95 0.37
CA ARG A 109 -16.33 -6.00 -0.66
C ARG A 109 -15.61 -4.84 0.00
N ASP A 110 -16.26 -4.24 1.00
CA ASP A 110 -15.82 -2.99 1.61
C ASP A 110 -14.46 -3.12 2.28
N PHE A 111 -14.21 -4.20 3.03
CA PHE A 111 -12.93 -4.44 3.69
C PHE A 111 -11.81 -4.80 2.71
N LYS A 112 -12.09 -5.57 1.65
CA LYS A 112 -11.11 -5.85 0.59
C LYS A 112 -10.69 -4.56 -0.13
N LEU A 113 -11.67 -3.75 -0.54
CA LEU A 113 -11.41 -2.48 -1.19
C LEU A 113 -10.64 -1.51 -0.28
N ARG A 114 -11.06 -1.35 0.99
CA ARG A 114 -10.33 -0.53 1.95
C ARG A 114 -8.89 -0.99 2.17
N THR A 115 -8.64 -2.29 2.17
CA THR A 115 -7.28 -2.84 2.28
C THR A 115 -6.42 -2.40 1.09
N ALA A 116 -6.93 -2.56 -0.13
CA ALA A 116 -6.23 -2.13 -1.34
C ALA A 116 -6.06 -0.60 -1.40
N ASN A 117 -7.10 0.17 -1.05
CA ASN A 117 -7.05 1.63 -0.95
C ASN A 117 -5.88 2.07 -0.06
N ASN A 118 -5.78 1.48 1.14
CA ASN A 118 -4.76 1.84 2.12
C ASN A 118 -3.33 1.53 1.63
N TRP A 119 -3.11 0.44 0.91
CA TRP A 119 -1.78 0.16 0.32
C TRP A 119 -1.37 1.25 -0.68
N ILE A 120 -2.27 1.61 -1.58
CA ILE A 120 -1.99 2.63 -2.60
C ILE A 120 -1.82 4.02 -1.97
N LEU A 121 -2.70 4.41 -1.06
CA LEU A 121 -2.64 5.74 -0.42
C LEU A 121 -1.39 5.91 0.44
N ASN A 122 -1.06 4.91 1.26
CA ASN A 122 0.01 5.04 2.22
C ASN A 122 1.39 4.73 1.63
N SER A 123 1.47 3.88 0.60
CA SER A 123 2.76 3.39 0.06
C SER A 123 2.87 3.35 -1.46
N GLY A 124 1.85 3.78 -2.20
CA GLY A 124 1.81 3.68 -3.66
C GLY A 124 2.98 4.34 -4.37
N VAL A 125 3.52 5.45 -3.84
CA VAL A 125 4.74 6.09 -4.39
C VAL A 125 5.95 5.17 -4.31
N LYS A 126 6.18 4.52 -3.16
CA LYS A 126 7.30 3.59 -2.99
C LYS A 126 7.08 2.34 -3.85
N LEU A 127 5.89 1.75 -3.79
CA LEU A 127 5.53 0.57 -4.60
C LEU A 127 5.76 0.82 -6.10
N PHE A 128 5.27 1.95 -6.61
CA PHE A 128 5.44 2.33 -8.02
C PHE A 128 6.92 2.54 -8.39
N LYS A 129 7.72 3.14 -7.51
CA LYS A 129 9.16 3.35 -7.74
C LYS A 129 9.93 2.03 -7.71
N ASP A 130 9.64 1.16 -6.77
CA ASP A 130 10.35 -0.10 -6.60
C ASP A 130 10.01 -1.09 -7.72
N ALA A 131 8.75 -1.13 -8.13
CA ALA A 131 8.30 -1.79 -9.36
C ALA A 131 9.10 -1.37 -10.62
N ARG A 132 9.53 -0.10 -10.71
CA ARG A 132 10.31 0.41 -11.85
C ARG A 132 11.81 0.10 -11.76
N LYS A 133 12.32 -0.19 -10.56
CA LYS A 133 13.76 -0.38 -10.35
C LYS A 133 14.25 -1.75 -10.81
N GLY A 134 13.37 -2.74 -11.04
CA GLY A 134 13.73 -4.03 -11.66
C GLY A 134 14.75 -4.92 -10.92
N ASP A 135 15.41 -4.42 -9.88
CA ASP A 135 16.63 -5.03 -9.31
C ASP A 135 16.44 -5.70 -7.94
N THR A 136 15.23 -5.72 -7.37
CA THR A 136 15.01 -6.20 -5.97
C THR A 136 13.90 -7.23 -5.79
N LEU A 137 13.25 -7.66 -6.86
CA LEU A 137 12.12 -8.59 -6.83
C LEU A 137 12.47 -9.85 -7.63
N ASP A 138 12.01 -11.03 -7.20
CA ASP A 138 12.18 -12.26 -7.98
C ASP A 138 11.38 -12.20 -9.30
N GLU A 139 11.63 -13.10 -10.27
CA GLU A 139 10.94 -13.07 -11.58
C GLU A 139 9.39 -13.12 -11.47
N GLY A 140 8.85 -13.81 -10.48
CA GLY A 140 7.41 -13.87 -10.22
C GLY A 140 6.87 -12.56 -9.66
N GLN A 141 7.62 -11.92 -8.77
CA GLN A 141 7.29 -10.59 -8.24
C GLN A 141 7.50 -9.49 -9.30
N LEU A 142 8.50 -9.59 -10.18
CA LEU A 142 8.72 -8.64 -11.27
C LEU A 142 7.57 -8.65 -12.29
N ALA A 143 7.12 -9.85 -12.67
CA ALA A 143 5.98 -10.02 -13.57
C ALA A 143 4.68 -9.47 -12.95
N ALA A 144 4.50 -9.67 -11.65
CA ALA A 144 3.37 -9.19 -10.87
C ALA A 144 3.55 -7.76 -10.30
N THR A 145 4.59 -7.02 -10.69
CA THR A 145 4.75 -5.62 -10.28
C THR A 145 5.11 -4.69 -11.42
N ALA A 146 5.26 -5.18 -12.65
CA ALA A 146 5.59 -4.36 -13.81
C ALA A 146 4.68 -3.10 -13.87
N PRO A 147 5.22 -1.91 -13.58
CA PRO A 147 4.43 -0.70 -13.29
C PRO A 147 3.73 -0.12 -14.52
N GLY A 148 3.90 -0.76 -15.69
CA GLY A 148 3.10 -0.50 -16.87
C GLY A 148 1.77 -1.26 -16.81
N PRO A 149 1.68 -2.48 -17.38
CA PRO A 149 0.40 -3.14 -17.59
C PRO A 149 -0.42 -3.33 -16.30
N LEU A 150 0.24 -3.65 -15.19
CA LEU A 150 -0.44 -3.96 -13.94
C LEU A 150 -0.94 -2.72 -13.20
N TRP A 151 -0.15 -1.65 -13.18
CA TRP A 151 -0.55 -0.41 -12.51
C TRP A 151 -1.73 0.25 -13.24
N TRP A 152 -1.71 0.22 -14.59
CA TRP A 152 -2.86 0.60 -15.41
C TRP A 152 -4.08 -0.29 -15.15
N PHE A 153 -3.86 -1.60 -15.00
CA PHE A 153 -4.93 -2.53 -14.66
C PHE A 153 -5.56 -2.18 -13.31
N TRP A 154 -4.77 -2.02 -12.25
CA TRP A 154 -5.28 -1.64 -10.92
C TRP A 154 -5.98 -0.29 -10.92
N LEU A 155 -5.42 0.73 -11.60
CA LEU A 155 -6.07 2.03 -11.78
C LEU A 155 -7.46 1.86 -12.40
N ARG A 156 -7.56 1.11 -13.50
CA ARG A 156 -8.83 0.83 -14.17
C ARG A 156 -9.81 0.11 -13.24
N ARG A 157 -9.35 -0.85 -12.44
CA ARG A 157 -10.20 -1.57 -11.48
C ARG A 157 -10.72 -0.66 -10.36
N PHE A 158 -9.90 0.27 -9.85
CA PHE A 158 -10.40 1.28 -8.91
C PHE A 158 -11.42 2.22 -9.54
N GLN A 159 -11.25 2.61 -10.81
CA GLN A 159 -12.23 3.41 -11.55
C GLN A 159 -13.55 2.64 -11.75
N GLU A 160 -13.48 1.34 -12.04
CA GLU A 160 -14.66 0.47 -12.24
C GLU A 160 -15.40 0.17 -10.92
N LEU A 161 -14.67 0.02 -9.82
CA LEU A 161 -15.21 -0.28 -8.49
C LEU A 161 -15.57 0.98 -7.69
N GLY A 162 -15.10 2.14 -8.16
CA GLY A 162 -15.37 3.44 -7.60
C GLY A 162 -16.80 3.91 -7.86
N SER A 163 -17.24 4.86 -7.04
CA SER A 163 -18.56 5.46 -7.13
C SER A 163 -18.47 6.95 -6.78
N ASP A 164 -19.23 7.77 -7.50
CA ASP A 164 -19.43 9.18 -7.16
C ASP A 164 -20.61 9.38 -6.20
N ASP A 165 -21.33 8.31 -5.86
CA ASP A 165 -22.39 8.35 -4.85
C ASP A 165 -21.77 8.48 -3.45
N SER A 166 -22.07 9.58 -2.76
CA SER A 166 -21.60 9.83 -1.39
C SER A 166 -22.11 8.81 -0.38
N ASN A 167 -23.14 8.03 -0.71
CA ASN A 167 -23.64 6.95 0.14
C ASN A 167 -22.80 5.65 0.02
N ASP A 168 -22.02 5.48 -1.07
CA ASP A 168 -21.02 4.42 -1.18
C ASP A 168 -19.65 4.98 -0.76
N SER A 169 -19.43 5.10 0.56
CA SER A 169 -18.19 5.67 1.09
C SER A 169 -16.94 4.96 0.56
N VAL A 170 -17.02 3.64 0.38
CA VAL A 170 -15.87 2.84 -0.09
C VAL A 170 -15.65 3.04 -1.59
N GLY A 171 -16.72 3.13 -2.38
CA GLY A 171 -16.64 3.53 -3.79
C GLY A 171 -16.05 4.94 -3.95
N TYR A 172 -16.45 5.89 -3.09
CA TYR A 172 -15.87 7.24 -3.10
C TYR A 172 -14.37 7.23 -2.78
N GLU A 173 -13.96 6.46 -1.78
CA GLU A 173 -12.54 6.26 -1.45
C GLU A 173 -11.76 5.65 -2.63
N ALA A 174 -12.32 4.63 -3.30
CA ALA A 174 -11.71 4.01 -4.48
C ALA A 174 -11.52 5.02 -5.63
N THR A 175 -12.48 5.93 -5.85
CA THR A 175 -12.33 7.04 -6.79
C THR A 175 -11.17 7.98 -6.41
N GLN A 176 -11.00 8.30 -5.12
CA GLN A 176 -9.86 9.11 -4.68
C GLN A 176 -8.52 8.39 -4.87
N VAL A 177 -8.50 7.07 -4.66
CA VAL A 177 -7.32 6.22 -4.85
C VAL A 177 -6.92 6.18 -6.33
N ALA A 178 -7.87 6.04 -7.25
CA ALA A 178 -7.63 6.11 -8.69
C ALA A 178 -6.94 7.43 -9.08
N ARG A 179 -7.46 8.57 -8.60
CA ARG A 179 -6.84 9.89 -8.82
C ARG A 179 -5.43 9.99 -8.24
N CYS A 180 -5.20 9.38 -7.07
CA CYS A 180 -3.88 9.31 -6.46
C CYS A 180 -2.90 8.51 -7.34
N MET A 181 -3.33 7.37 -7.91
CA MET A 181 -2.52 6.57 -8.82
C MET A 181 -2.16 7.34 -10.09
N GLU A 182 -3.11 8.05 -10.71
CA GLU A 182 -2.86 8.91 -11.86
C GLU A 182 -1.77 9.94 -11.56
N LYS A 183 -1.90 10.64 -10.42
CA LYS A 183 -0.88 11.60 -9.97
C LYS A 183 0.49 10.97 -9.76
N ILE A 184 0.56 9.80 -9.11
CA ILE A 184 1.81 9.05 -8.92
C ILE A 184 2.45 8.74 -10.28
N MET A 185 1.65 8.29 -11.25
CA MET A 185 2.12 7.96 -12.59
C MET A 185 2.61 9.20 -13.32
N GLU A 186 1.89 10.32 -13.29
CA GLU A 186 2.29 11.57 -13.94
C GLU A 186 3.61 12.13 -13.39
N GLU A 187 3.72 12.22 -12.07
CA GLU A 187 4.88 12.79 -11.38
C GLU A 187 6.14 11.93 -11.57
N ASN A 188 5.98 10.61 -11.70
CA ASN A 188 7.09 9.67 -11.79
C ASN A 188 7.32 9.13 -13.23
N SER A 189 6.52 9.55 -14.23
CA SER A 189 6.73 9.20 -15.64
C SER A 189 7.60 10.18 -16.41
N ARG A 190 7.84 11.39 -15.90
CA ARG A 190 8.79 12.32 -16.52
C ARG A 190 10.22 11.80 -16.30
N PRO A 191 11.00 11.53 -17.37
CA PRO A 191 12.44 11.45 -17.20
C PRO A 191 12.86 12.77 -16.58
N LYS A 192 13.64 12.74 -15.49
CA LYS A 192 14.39 13.93 -15.07
C LYS A 192 15.19 14.37 -16.30
N ALA A 193 14.72 15.40 -17.00
CA ALA A 193 15.50 16.08 -18.00
C ALA A 193 16.78 16.45 -17.28
N ARG A 194 17.88 15.78 -17.62
CA ARG A 194 19.21 16.17 -17.17
C ARG A 194 19.30 17.64 -17.54
N GLN A 195 19.36 18.52 -16.54
CA GLN A 195 19.89 19.85 -16.75
C GLN A 195 21.33 19.63 -17.22
N LEU A 196 21.49 19.53 -18.54
CA LEU A 196 22.75 19.78 -19.20
C LEU A 196 23.02 21.24 -18.88
N GLY A 197 23.80 21.46 -17.84
CA GLY A 197 24.44 22.74 -17.61
C GLY A 197 25.11 23.14 -18.91
N THR A 198 24.59 24.21 -19.49
CA THR A 198 25.29 25.01 -20.48
C THR A 198 26.54 25.53 -19.78
N THR A 199 27.66 24.81 -19.92
CA THR A 199 28.96 25.44 -19.70
C THR A 199 29.18 26.35 -20.89
N GLU A 200 28.83 27.61 -20.71
CA GLU A 200 29.48 28.71 -21.40
C GLU A 200 30.98 28.59 -21.11
N GLU A 201 31.77 28.23 -22.12
CA GLU A 201 33.16 28.68 -22.22
C GLU A 201 33.24 29.57 -23.46
N ASP A 202 32.79 30.80 -23.27
CA ASP A 202 33.34 31.96 -23.96
C ASP A 202 34.67 32.31 -23.29
N GLY A 203 35.74 32.38 -24.07
CA GLY A 203 37.10 32.51 -23.57
C GLY A 203 38.12 32.65 -24.69
N ARG A 204 37.86 33.59 -25.61
CA ARG A 204 38.78 34.02 -26.66
C ARG A 204 39.67 35.15 -26.12
N THR A 205 40.99 34.94 -26.08
CA THR A 205 42.11 35.92 -26.12
C THR A 205 43.38 35.10 -25.85
N GLU A 206 44.52 35.21 -26.50
CA GLU A 206 45.08 35.98 -27.62
C GLU A 206 46.35 35.21 -28.04
#